data_AF-A0A3N7FKK2-F1
#
_entry.id   AF-A0A3N7FKK2-F1
#
_cell.length_a   1.000
_cell.length_b   1.000
_cell.length_c   1.000
_cell.angle_alpha   90.00
_cell.angle_beta   90.00
_cell.angle_gamma   90.00
#
_symmetry.space_group_name_H-M   'P 1'
#
loop_
_entity.id
_entity.type
_entity.pdbx_description
1 polymer ?
#
loop_
_entity_poly.entity_id
_entity_poly.type
_entity_poly.pdbx_seq_one_letter_code
_entity_poly.pdbx_strand_id
1 'polypeptide(L)'
;MKSYILFFLLVITTGGLSAQSVDADSLKTKPKKENFADDWAALTKYEKENALLPPRKRKEKRVVFLGSSIFEFWKQKDPGYFNDKPYLDRGISGQISPQLLIRFRQDVINLKPKAVIILAGSNDIAGNTGHVTNQKIMDNIKTMAELAKLHRIKVILCKYLPVYQYPWNKSVHAAEEIMALNELIVAYAKQKHFTVLDYWTPLVDERNGQRAELTVDGVHPNLAGYKIMETVTEAAIKRAFKSRH
;
A
#
# COMPACT_ATOMS: atom_id res chain seq x y z
N MET A 1 -22.80 -12.18 77.24
CA MET A 1 -23.17 -11.69 75.90
C MET A 1 -23.33 -12.88 74.98
N LYS A 2 -24.55 -13.14 74.48
CA LYS A 2 -24.84 -14.25 73.56
C LYS A 2 -24.53 -13.79 72.13
N SER A 3 -23.70 -14.52 71.38
CA SER A 3 -23.41 -14.23 69.97
C SER A 3 -24.15 -15.25 69.11
N TYR A 4 -25.08 -14.77 68.27
CA TYR A 4 -25.80 -15.57 67.30
C TYR A 4 -25.02 -15.56 65.97
N ILE A 5 -24.64 -16.74 65.48
CA ILE A 5 -24.07 -16.92 64.14
C ILE A 5 -25.23 -17.13 63.17
N LEU A 6 -25.45 -16.17 62.28
CA LEU A 6 -26.47 -16.21 61.23
C LEU A 6 -25.90 -16.98 60.02
N PHE A 7 -26.41 -18.17 59.75
CA PHE A 7 -26.08 -18.93 58.54
C PHE A 7 -26.92 -18.40 57.36
N PHE A 8 -26.28 -17.78 56.37
CA PHE A 8 -26.91 -17.46 55.08
C PHE A 8 -26.91 -18.73 54.21
N LEU A 9 -28.09 -19.30 53.96
CA LEU A 9 -28.28 -20.34 52.94
C LEU A 9 -28.30 -19.66 51.55
N LEU A 10 -27.29 -19.93 50.73
CA LEU A 10 -27.28 -19.54 49.32
C LEU A 10 -28.04 -20.62 48.52
N VAL A 11 -29.27 -20.31 48.10
CA VAL A 11 -30.04 -21.16 47.20
C VAL A 11 -29.55 -20.91 45.77
N ILE A 12 -28.83 -21.87 45.20
CA ILE A 12 -28.44 -21.86 43.78
C ILE A 12 -29.58 -22.50 42.99
N THR A 13 -30.35 -21.70 42.27
CA THR A 13 -31.32 -22.19 41.29
C THR A 13 -30.60 -22.56 40.00
N THR A 14 -30.54 -23.85 39.67
CA THR A 14 -30.06 -24.33 38.38
C THR A 14 -31.12 -24.13 37.31
N GLY A 15 -31.16 -22.92 36.73
CA GLY A 15 -31.91 -22.67 35.49
C GLY A 15 -31.27 -23.43 34.34
N GLY A 16 -31.95 -24.45 33.81
CA GLY A 16 -31.53 -25.17 32.61
C GLY A 16 -31.57 -24.25 31.39
N LEU A 17 -30.40 -23.85 30.89
CA LEU A 17 -30.26 -23.26 29.56
C LEU A 17 -30.35 -24.39 28.53
N SER A 18 -31.51 -24.57 27.91
CA SER A 18 -31.61 -25.28 26.64
C SER A 18 -30.98 -24.41 25.55
N ALA A 19 -29.73 -24.68 25.21
CA ALA A 19 -29.13 -24.19 23.97
C ALA A 19 -29.88 -24.84 22.81
N GLN A 20 -30.66 -24.07 22.06
CA GLN A 20 -31.17 -24.50 20.76
C GLN A 20 -29.96 -24.79 19.87
N SER A 21 -29.75 -26.08 19.56
CA SER A 21 -28.80 -26.49 18.54
C SER A 21 -29.32 -25.99 17.19
N VAL A 22 -28.80 -24.86 16.74
CA VAL A 22 -28.98 -24.43 15.36
C VAL A 22 -28.31 -25.47 14.48
N ASP A 23 -29.13 -26.17 13.71
CA ASP A 23 -28.71 -27.23 12.80
C ASP A 23 -27.70 -26.65 11.81
N ALA A 24 -26.42 -27.02 11.97
CA ALA A 24 -25.31 -26.50 11.18
C ALA A 24 -25.45 -26.80 9.67
N ASP A 25 -26.37 -27.71 9.32
CA ASP A 25 -26.69 -28.08 7.95
C ASP A 25 -27.61 -27.06 7.22
N SER A 26 -28.21 -26.11 7.95
CA SER A 26 -29.11 -25.08 7.40
C SER A 26 -28.40 -23.91 6.70
N LEU A 27 -27.06 -23.83 6.75
CA LEU A 27 -26.28 -22.73 6.17
C LEU A 27 -25.59 -23.07 4.84
N LYS A 28 -25.95 -24.17 4.17
CA LYS A 28 -25.48 -24.54 2.83
C LYS A 28 -26.06 -23.62 1.74
N THR A 29 -25.81 -22.31 1.85
CA THR A 29 -26.06 -21.38 0.76
C THR A 29 -24.91 -21.49 -0.24
N LYS A 30 -25.24 -21.72 -1.52
CA LYS A 30 -24.25 -21.56 -2.60
C LYS A 30 -23.63 -20.16 -2.46
N PRO A 31 -22.30 -20.02 -2.55
CA PRO A 31 -21.67 -18.70 -2.42
C PRO A 31 -22.25 -17.78 -3.50
N LYS A 32 -22.93 -16.73 -3.06
CA LYS A 32 -23.40 -15.67 -3.97
C LYS A 32 -22.17 -14.89 -4.43
N LYS A 33 -22.07 -14.62 -5.73
CA LYS A 33 -21.01 -13.79 -6.30
C LYS A 33 -21.10 -12.37 -5.69
N GLU A 34 -19.98 -11.83 -5.25
CA GLU A 34 -19.90 -10.44 -4.79
C GLU A 34 -20.27 -9.48 -5.93
N ASN A 35 -20.97 -8.39 -5.59
CA ASN A 35 -21.39 -7.39 -6.56
C ASN A 35 -20.51 -6.14 -6.46
N PHE A 36 -19.46 -6.10 -7.29
CA PHE A 36 -18.60 -4.93 -7.51
C PHE A 36 -18.92 -4.25 -8.84
N ALA A 37 -20.20 -3.99 -9.13
CA ALA A 37 -20.60 -3.35 -10.39
C ALA A 37 -19.90 -2.00 -10.64
N ASP A 38 -19.55 -1.28 -9.57
CA ASP A 38 -18.64 -0.13 -9.58
C ASP A 38 -17.42 -0.49 -8.71
N ASP A 39 -16.51 -1.30 -9.25
CA ASP A 39 -15.25 -1.70 -8.60
C ASP A 39 -14.27 -0.52 -8.55
N TRP A 40 -14.65 0.55 -7.85
CA TRP A 40 -13.94 1.82 -7.85
C TRP A 40 -12.47 1.69 -7.41
N ALA A 41 -12.17 0.81 -6.47
CA ALA A 41 -10.81 0.54 -6.01
C ALA A 41 -10.09 -0.57 -6.81
N ALA A 42 -10.74 -1.11 -7.84
CA ALA A 42 -10.24 -2.20 -8.68
C ALA A 42 -9.80 -3.44 -7.88
N LEU A 43 -10.58 -3.85 -6.88
CA LEU A 43 -10.33 -5.01 -6.03
C LEU A 43 -10.21 -6.30 -6.86
N THR A 44 -10.93 -6.39 -7.98
CA THR A 44 -10.90 -7.57 -8.86
C THR A 44 -9.61 -7.70 -9.68
N LYS A 45 -8.84 -6.61 -9.88
CA LYS A 45 -7.65 -6.56 -10.75
C LYS A 45 -6.60 -7.62 -10.40
N TYR A 46 -6.27 -7.74 -9.12
CA TYR A 46 -5.24 -8.67 -8.62
C TYR A 46 -5.81 -9.84 -7.83
N GLU A 47 -7.12 -9.97 -7.69
CA GLU A 47 -7.77 -11.02 -6.89
C GLU A 47 -7.27 -12.43 -7.28
N LYS A 48 -7.33 -12.76 -8.58
CA LYS A 48 -6.87 -14.06 -9.09
C LYS A 48 -5.37 -14.25 -8.91
N GLU A 49 -4.57 -13.21 -9.16
CA GLU A 49 -3.11 -13.29 -8.97
C GLU A 49 -2.75 -13.51 -7.50
N ASN A 50 -3.44 -12.83 -6.58
CA ASN A 50 -3.29 -12.97 -5.14
C ASN A 50 -3.64 -14.39 -4.67
N ALA A 51 -4.76 -14.94 -5.15
CA ALA A 51 -5.23 -16.28 -4.77
C ALA A 51 -4.28 -17.39 -5.23
N LEU A 52 -3.55 -17.18 -6.33
CA LEU A 52 -2.59 -18.14 -6.88
C LEU A 52 -1.21 -18.08 -6.21
N LEU A 53 -0.95 -17.10 -5.34
CA LEU A 53 0.36 -16.98 -4.69
C LEU A 53 0.57 -18.12 -3.69
N PRO A 54 1.71 -18.84 -3.78
CA PRO A 54 2.04 -19.83 -2.77
C PRO A 54 2.31 -19.14 -1.42
N PRO A 55 2.11 -19.87 -0.30
CA PRO A 55 2.55 -19.41 1.00
C PRO A 55 4.02 -19.00 0.96
N ARG A 56 4.33 -17.84 1.56
CA ARG A 56 5.70 -17.31 1.58
C ARG A 56 6.65 -18.34 2.19
N LYS A 57 7.73 -18.69 1.48
CA LYS A 57 8.77 -19.60 2.01
C LYS A 57 9.45 -18.95 3.22
N ARG A 58 9.89 -19.73 4.21
CA ARG A 58 10.43 -19.22 5.49
C ARG A 58 11.46 -18.08 5.32
N LYS A 59 12.42 -18.26 4.41
CA LYS A 59 13.51 -17.31 4.12
C LYS A 59 13.23 -16.31 2.98
N GLU A 60 12.07 -16.39 2.33
CA GLU A 60 11.72 -15.51 1.22
C GLU A 60 11.51 -14.07 1.72
N LYS A 61 12.22 -13.13 1.10
CA LYS A 61 12.15 -11.70 1.36
C LYS A 61 11.14 -11.03 0.44
N ARG A 62 9.89 -11.48 0.49
CA ARG A 62 8.81 -10.97 -0.35
C ARG A 62 8.63 -9.46 -0.18
N VAL A 63 8.59 -8.71 -1.27
CA VAL A 63 8.34 -7.26 -1.26
C VAL A 63 7.14 -6.96 -2.14
N VAL A 64 6.18 -6.19 -1.63
CA VAL A 64 5.06 -5.69 -2.43
C VAL A 64 5.34 -4.26 -2.86
N PHE A 65 5.12 -3.97 -4.14
CA PHE A 65 5.20 -2.65 -4.74
C PHE A 65 3.78 -2.12 -4.91
N LEU A 66 3.33 -1.29 -3.97
CA LEU A 66 2.01 -0.69 -3.99
C LEU A 66 2.07 0.71 -4.64
N GLY A 67 1.36 0.88 -5.74
CA GLY A 67 1.35 2.17 -6.45
C GLY A 67 0.29 2.24 -7.54
N SER A 68 0.53 3.12 -8.51
CA SER A 68 -0.33 3.28 -9.69
C SER A 68 0.43 2.93 -10.98
N SER A 69 0.29 3.74 -12.03
CA SER A 69 0.84 3.51 -13.38
C SER A 69 2.36 3.38 -13.39
N ILE A 70 3.08 4.10 -12.52
CA ILE A 70 4.54 3.99 -12.44
C ILE A 70 5.00 2.56 -12.18
N PHE A 71 4.32 1.81 -11.29
CA PHE A 71 4.67 0.41 -11.03
C PHE A 71 4.03 -0.55 -12.04
N GLU A 72 2.78 -0.32 -12.44
CA GLU A 72 2.13 -1.18 -13.45
C GLU A 72 2.91 -1.19 -14.78
N PHE A 73 3.35 -0.01 -15.23
CA PHE A 73 4.16 0.11 -16.45
C PHE A 73 5.59 -0.40 -16.24
N TRP A 74 6.12 -0.39 -15.02
CA TRP A 74 7.42 -1.00 -14.74
C TRP A 74 7.35 -2.50 -15.00
N LYS A 75 6.36 -3.22 -14.46
CA LYS A 75 6.20 -4.66 -14.70
C LYS A 75 6.01 -4.98 -16.19
N GLN A 76 5.39 -4.08 -16.96
CA GLN A 76 5.23 -4.26 -18.41
C GLN A 76 6.53 -4.02 -19.19
N LYS A 77 7.29 -2.97 -18.85
CA LYS A 77 8.53 -2.60 -19.57
C LYS A 77 9.74 -3.42 -19.14
N ASP A 78 9.76 -3.89 -17.90
CA ASP A 78 10.80 -4.76 -17.35
C ASP A 78 10.19 -5.85 -16.46
N PRO A 79 9.58 -6.87 -17.06
CA PRO A 79 9.00 -7.99 -16.32
C PRO A 79 10.06 -8.81 -15.57
N GLY A 80 11.30 -8.86 -16.05
CA GLY A 80 12.40 -9.59 -15.41
C GLY A 80 12.72 -9.07 -14.02
N TYR A 81 12.63 -7.75 -13.82
CA TYR A 81 12.84 -7.15 -12.51
C TYR A 81 11.94 -7.73 -11.42
N PHE A 82 10.69 -8.07 -11.76
CA PHE A 82 9.71 -8.65 -10.85
C PHE A 82 9.72 -10.19 -10.85
N ASN A 83 9.85 -10.83 -12.01
CA ASN A 83 9.75 -12.28 -12.14
C ASN A 83 10.95 -13.02 -11.53
N ASP A 84 12.14 -12.42 -11.55
CA ASP A 84 13.38 -13.07 -11.09
C ASP A 84 13.60 -12.91 -9.57
N LYS A 85 12.74 -12.13 -8.90
CA LYS A 85 12.85 -11.79 -7.48
C LYS A 85 11.52 -12.08 -6.78
N PRO A 86 11.49 -12.19 -5.44
CA PRO A 86 10.23 -12.36 -4.72
C PRO A 86 9.45 -11.03 -4.63
N TYR A 87 9.26 -10.34 -5.75
CA TYR A 87 8.62 -9.03 -5.84
C TYR A 87 7.24 -9.16 -6.44
N LEU A 88 6.29 -8.45 -5.85
CA LEU A 88 4.90 -8.45 -6.29
C LEU A 88 4.52 -7.02 -6.65
N ASP A 89 4.35 -6.77 -7.94
CA ASP A 89 3.76 -5.53 -8.42
C ASP A 89 2.26 -5.49 -8.12
N ARG A 90 1.83 -4.45 -7.43
CA ARG A 90 0.43 -4.12 -7.18
C ARG A 90 0.15 -2.67 -7.61
N GLY A 91 0.73 -2.25 -8.72
CA GLY A 91 0.42 -1.02 -9.43
C GLY A 91 -0.91 -1.12 -10.19
N ILE A 92 -1.75 -0.08 -10.14
CA ILE A 92 -2.95 0.03 -10.96
C ILE A 92 -3.05 1.47 -11.50
N SER A 93 -2.98 1.63 -12.82
CA SER A 93 -2.95 2.91 -13.52
C SER A 93 -4.12 3.82 -13.15
N GLY A 94 -3.84 5.12 -13.03
CA GLY A 94 -4.83 6.15 -12.70
C GLY A 94 -5.25 6.23 -11.22
N GLN A 95 -4.92 5.24 -10.40
CA GLN A 95 -5.38 5.21 -9.01
C GLN A 95 -4.78 6.30 -8.11
N ILE A 96 -5.63 6.81 -7.22
CA ILE A 96 -5.32 7.79 -6.17
C ILE A 96 -5.14 7.12 -4.80
N SER A 97 -4.56 7.83 -3.83
CA SER A 97 -4.20 7.29 -2.52
C SER A 97 -5.35 6.64 -1.72
N PRO A 98 -6.62 7.10 -1.77
CA PRO A 98 -7.73 6.39 -1.16
C PRO A 98 -7.99 4.99 -1.76
N GLN A 99 -7.86 4.82 -3.08
CA GLN A 99 -8.05 3.51 -3.73
C GLN A 99 -6.94 2.54 -3.31
N LEU A 100 -5.69 3.03 -3.22
CA LEU A 100 -4.56 2.27 -2.67
C LEU A 100 -4.83 1.84 -1.23
N LEU A 101 -5.39 2.72 -0.40
CA LEU A 101 -5.75 2.41 0.99
C LEU A 101 -6.85 1.33 1.07
N ILE A 102 -7.92 1.45 0.27
CA ILE A 102 -9.02 0.46 0.25
C ILE A 102 -8.50 -0.94 -0.07
N ARG A 103 -7.67 -1.07 -1.10
CA ARG A 103 -7.12 -2.38 -1.52
C ARG A 103 -5.91 -2.83 -0.71
N PHE A 104 -5.40 -2.02 0.23
CA PHE A 104 -4.19 -2.30 1.01
C PHE A 104 -4.25 -3.65 1.73
N ARG A 105 -5.41 -4.02 2.27
CA ARG A 105 -5.58 -5.31 2.95
C ARG A 105 -5.37 -6.49 1.99
N GLN A 106 -6.05 -6.45 0.86
CA GLN A 106 -6.01 -7.53 -0.13
C GLN A 106 -4.64 -7.62 -0.80
N ASP A 107 -4.12 -6.48 -1.27
CA ASP A 107 -2.95 -6.42 -2.14
C ASP A 107 -1.63 -6.29 -1.37
N VAL A 108 -1.66 -6.07 -0.05
CA VAL A 108 -0.45 -6.00 0.77
C VAL A 108 -0.53 -6.94 1.97
N ILE A 109 -1.47 -6.70 2.89
CA ILE A 109 -1.48 -7.39 4.19
C ILE A 109 -1.65 -8.90 4.02
N ASN A 110 -2.64 -9.31 3.22
CA ASN A 110 -2.97 -10.72 3.01
C ASN A 110 -1.84 -11.48 2.29
N LEU A 111 -0.96 -10.77 1.56
CA LEU A 111 0.17 -11.35 0.86
C LEU A 111 1.37 -11.64 1.78
N LYS A 112 1.28 -11.20 3.04
CA LYS A 112 2.26 -11.42 4.12
C LYS A 112 3.71 -11.08 3.71
N PRO A 113 3.97 -9.92 3.08
CA PRO A 113 5.31 -9.57 2.63
C PRO A 113 6.23 -9.26 3.83
N LYS A 114 7.53 -9.25 3.57
CA LYS A 114 8.54 -8.74 4.51
C LYS A 114 8.64 -7.22 4.48
N ALA A 115 8.36 -6.60 3.33
CA ALA A 115 8.29 -5.16 3.19
C ALA A 115 7.24 -4.75 2.16
N VAL A 116 6.74 -3.53 2.29
CA VAL A 116 5.93 -2.85 1.27
C VAL A 116 6.62 -1.54 0.87
N ILE A 117 6.67 -1.28 -0.43
CA ILE A 117 7.03 0.01 -1.00
C ILE A 117 5.73 0.71 -1.35
N ILE A 118 5.54 1.93 -0.82
CA ILE A 118 4.34 2.74 -1.04
C ILE A 118 4.73 3.95 -1.90
N LEU A 119 4.18 4.01 -3.12
CA LEU A 119 4.30 5.13 -4.05
C LEU A 119 2.91 5.67 -4.37
N ALA A 120 2.52 6.79 -3.75
CA ALA A 120 1.18 7.37 -3.85
C ALA A 120 1.25 8.90 -3.96
N GLY A 121 0.22 9.52 -4.55
CA GLY A 121 0.01 10.97 -4.52
C GLY A 121 -0.03 11.67 -5.88
N SER A 122 0.70 11.21 -6.90
CA SER A 122 0.75 11.93 -8.18
C SER A 122 -0.61 12.04 -8.88
N ASN A 123 -1.43 10.97 -8.89
CA ASN A 123 -2.78 11.04 -9.47
C ASN A 123 -3.76 11.87 -8.62
N ASP A 124 -3.53 11.91 -7.29
CA ASP A 124 -4.29 12.77 -6.38
C ASP A 124 -4.01 14.25 -6.73
N ILE A 125 -2.73 14.60 -6.90
CA ILE A 125 -2.27 15.94 -7.30
C ILE A 125 -2.75 16.27 -8.72
N ALA A 126 -2.70 15.31 -9.65
CA ALA A 126 -3.20 15.48 -11.01
C ALA A 126 -4.72 15.68 -11.08
N GLY A 127 -5.44 15.46 -9.97
CA GLY A 127 -6.87 15.71 -9.86
C GLY A 127 -7.74 14.69 -10.58
N ASN A 128 -7.29 13.43 -10.72
CA ASN A 128 -8.01 12.38 -11.47
C ASN A 128 -9.46 12.17 -10.99
N THR A 129 -9.77 12.48 -9.72
CA THR A 129 -11.14 12.46 -9.18
C THR A 129 -11.51 13.77 -8.49
N GLY A 130 -10.88 14.88 -8.90
CA GLY A 130 -11.01 16.20 -8.26
C GLY A 130 -9.84 16.55 -7.33
N HIS A 131 -9.88 17.78 -6.80
CA HIS A 131 -8.79 18.34 -5.98
C HIS A 131 -8.63 17.63 -4.63
N VAL A 132 -7.38 17.27 -4.31
CA VAL A 132 -6.97 16.67 -3.04
C VAL A 132 -5.73 17.40 -2.53
N THR A 133 -5.70 17.75 -1.23
CA THR A 133 -4.54 18.42 -0.62
C THR A 133 -3.45 17.41 -0.24
N ASN A 134 -2.19 17.83 -0.23
CA ASN A 134 -1.07 16.99 0.22
C ASN A 134 -1.27 16.43 1.64
N GLN A 135 -1.95 17.15 2.52
CA GLN A 135 -2.29 16.65 3.85
C GLN A 135 -3.20 15.40 3.78
N LYS A 136 -4.25 15.43 2.95
CA LYS A 136 -5.18 14.29 2.77
C LYS A 136 -4.46 13.09 2.13
N ILE A 137 -3.59 13.35 1.15
CA ILE A 137 -2.73 12.31 0.56
C ILE A 137 -1.85 11.69 1.65
N MET A 138 -1.22 12.51 2.48
CA MET A 138 -0.37 12.04 3.57
C MET A 138 -1.14 11.25 4.62
N ASP A 139 -2.39 11.60 4.94
CA ASP A 139 -3.19 10.86 5.91
C ASP A 139 -3.50 9.44 5.40
N ASN A 140 -3.73 9.26 4.10
CA ASN A 140 -3.82 7.93 3.48
C ASN A 140 -2.48 7.16 3.55
N ILE A 141 -1.36 7.81 3.23
CA ILE A 141 -0.02 7.22 3.32
C ILE A 141 0.31 6.77 4.75
N LYS A 142 0.04 7.62 5.74
CA LYS A 142 0.21 7.33 7.17
C LYS A 142 -0.63 6.12 7.58
N THR A 143 -1.90 6.09 7.18
CA THR A 143 -2.81 4.98 7.49
C THR A 143 -2.27 3.65 6.93
N MET A 144 -1.84 3.63 5.67
CA MET A 144 -1.23 2.44 5.07
C MET A 144 0.06 2.01 5.79
N ALA A 145 0.92 2.96 6.15
CA ALA A 145 2.15 2.69 6.89
C ALA A 145 1.89 2.13 8.31
N GLU A 146 0.89 2.67 9.01
CA GLU A 146 0.46 2.22 10.33
C GLU A 146 -0.13 0.81 10.28
N LEU A 147 -0.97 0.52 9.28
CA LEU A 147 -1.49 -0.81 9.01
C LEU A 147 -0.36 -1.82 8.71
N ALA A 148 0.61 -1.45 7.86
CA ALA A 148 1.77 -2.30 7.60
C ALA A 148 2.55 -2.62 8.88
N LYS A 149 2.82 -1.60 9.72
CA LYS A 149 3.53 -1.78 10.98
C LYS A 149 2.77 -2.70 11.94
N LEU A 150 1.45 -2.54 12.07
CA LEU A 150 0.60 -3.42 12.88
C LEU A 150 0.71 -4.88 12.43
N HIS A 151 0.82 -5.11 11.12
CA HIS A 151 0.99 -6.43 10.52
C HIS A 151 2.46 -6.90 10.42
N ARG A 152 3.40 -6.20 11.06
CA ARG A 152 4.85 -6.51 11.07
C ARG A 152 5.47 -6.53 9.67
N ILE A 153 4.98 -5.66 8.79
CA ILE A 153 5.50 -5.43 7.45
C ILE A 153 6.38 -4.19 7.50
N LYS A 154 7.62 -4.29 7.02
CA LYS A 154 8.52 -3.13 6.95
C LYS A 154 8.02 -2.13 5.91
N VAL A 155 8.07 -0.85 6.25
CA VAL A 155 7.57 0.23 5.39
C VAL A 155 8.74 0.92 4.69
N ILE A 156 8.61 1.05 3.37
CA ILE A 156 9.48 1.87 2.51
C ILE A 156 8.59 2.94 1.87
N LEU A 157 8.82 4.20 2.21
CA LEU A 157 8.06 5.33 1.65
C LEU A 157 8.86 5.97 0.52
N CYS A 158 8.21 6.22 -0.61
CA CYS A 158 8.85 6.84 -1.76
C CYS A 158 8.80 8.36 -1.67
N LYS A 159 9.96 9.01 -1.70
CA LYS A 159 10.05 10.37 -2.22
C LYS A 159 9.77 10.26 -3.73
N TYR A 160 8.58 10.72 -4.11
CA TYR A 160 7.95 10.55 -5.41
C TYR A 160 8.84 11.09 -6.54
N LEU A 161 8.63 10.56 -7.74
CA LEU A 161 9.30 10.96 -8.97
C LEU A 161 9.02 12.44 -9.29
N PRO A 162 9.95 13.12 -9.99
CA PRO A 162 9.71 14.48 -10.42
C PRO A 162 8.73 14.51 -11.60
N VAL A 163 7.79 15.45 -11.54
CA VAL A 163 6.83 15.73 -12.62
C VAL A 163 6.69 17.24 -12.73
N TYR A 164 7.07 17.79 -13.88
CA TYR A 164 6.95 19.22 -14.12
C TYR A 164 5.50 19.63 -14.42
N GLN A 165 4.82 18.84 -15.26
CA GLN A 165 3.45 19.08 -15.69
C GLN A 165 2.80 17.76 -16.09
N TYR A 166 1.51 17.60 -15.79
CA TYR A 166 0.72 16.47 -16.28
C TYR A 166 0.21 16.77 -17.70
N PRO A 167 0.50 15.92 -18.71
CA PRO A 167 0.01 16.12 -20.07
C PRO A 167 -1.52 16.23 -20.16
N TRP A 168 -2.24 15.52 -19.29
CA TRP A 168 -3.70 15.47 -19.22
C TRP A 168 -4.34 16.51 -18.30
N ASN A 169 -3.55 17.18 -17.44
CA ASN A 169 -4.05 18.26 -16.59
C ASN A 169 -2.98 19.33 -16.35
N LYS A 170 -2.89 20.28 -17.28
CA LYS A 170 -1.86 21.32 -17.28
C LYS A 170 -2.12 22.48 -16.31
N SER A 171 -3.30 22.53 -15.67
CA SER A 171 -3.66 23.61 -14.75
C SER A 171 -3.03 23.44 -13.35
N VAL A 172 -2.46 22.26 -13.06
CA VAL A 172 -1.83 21.94 -11.79
C VAL A 172 -0.36 22.31 -11.82
N HIS A 173 0.10 22.99 -10.77
CA HIS A 173 1.52 23.24 -10.46
C HIS A 173 2.18 21.98 -9.91
N ALA A 174 2.42 21.00 -10.80
CA ALA A 174 2.76 19.63 -10.41
C ALA A 174 4.10 19.53 -9.67
N ALA A 175 5.12 20.28 -10.10
CA ALA A 175 6.45 20.23 -9.49
C ALA A 175 6.41 20.68 -8.03
N GLU A 176 5.78 21.82 -7.76
CA GLU A 176 5.65 22.42 -6.44
C GLU A 176 4.86 21.50 -5.49
N GLU A 177 3.73 20.96 -5.96
CA GLU A 177 2.91 20.05 -5.17
C GLU A 177 3.63 18.74 -4.84
N ILE A 178 4.34 18.15 -5.81
CA ILE A 178 5.13 16.92 -5.55
C ILE A 178 6.29 17.20 -4.60
N MET A 179 6.99 18.33 -4.73
CA MET A 179 8.06 18.72 -3.82
C MET A 179 7.53 18.86 -2.39
N ALA A 180 6.42 19.56 -2.21
CA ALA A 180 5.77 19.72 -0.91
C ALA A 180 5.33 18.36 -0.32
N LEU A 181 4.71 17.49 -1.12
CA LEU A 181 4.37 16.14 -0.69
C LEU A 181 5.62 15.34 -0.28
N ASN A 182 6.70 15.44 -1.05
CA ASN A 182 7.97 14.77 -0.78
C ASN A 182 8.59 15.18 0.56
N GLU A 183 8.55 16.46 0.89
CA GLU A 183 9.00 16.96 2.20
C GLU A 183 8.20 16.33 3.35
N LEU A 184 6.87 16.27 3.21
CA LEU A 184 6.01 15.63 4.21
C LEU A 184 6.29 14.13 4.36
N ILE A 185 6.50 13.42 3.24
CA ILE A 185 6.84 11.99 3.24
C ILE A 185 8.17 11.76 3.97
N VAL A 186 9.20 12.54 3.64
CA VAL A 186 10.53 12.40 4.26
C VAL A 186 10.48 12.74 5.75
N ALA A 187 9.76 13.79 6.14
CA ALA A 187 9.59 14.18 7.53
C ALA A 187 8.88 13.06 8.34
N TYR A 188 7.79 12.51 7.81
CA TYR A 188 7.06 11.42 8.45
C TYR A 188 7.90 10.13 8.53
N ALA A 189 8.60 9.78 7.45
CA ALA A 189 9.50 8.63 7.44
C ALA A 189 10.60 8.76 8.50
N LYS A 190 11.20 9.95 8.64
CA LYS A 190 12.19 10.23 9.68
C LYS A 190 11.58 10.09 11.08
N GLN A 191 10.41 10.68 11.31
CA GLN A 191 9.70 10.62 12.60
C GLN A 191 9.37 9.19 13.03
N LYS A 192 8.94 8.33 12.09
CA LYS A 192 8.53 6.95 12.36
C LYS A 192 9.64 5.92 12.14
N HIS A 193 10.84 6.38 11.77
CA HIS A 193 11.98 5.55 11.37
C HIS A 193 11.64 4.58 10.22
N PHE A 194 10.87 5.02 9.23
CA PHE A 194 10.67 4.26 8.00
C PHE A 194 11.81 4.49 7.01
N THR A 195 12.05 3.52 6.12
CA THR A 195 13.07 3.70 5.08
C THR A 195 12.53 4.62 3.99
N VAL A 196 13.31 5.62 3.60
CA VAL A 196 13.03 6.44 2.43
C VAL A 196 13.66 5.81 1.19
N LEU A 197 12.86 5.72 0.13
CA LEU A 197 13.27 5.42 -1.23
C LEU A 197 13.20 6.71 -2.05
N ASP A 198 14.35 7.20 -2.51
CA ASP A 198 14.46 8.46 -3.25
C ASP A 198 14.44 8.22 -4.75
N TYR A 199 13.27 8.39 -5.37
CA TYR A 199 13.15 8.40 -6.83
C TYR A 199 13.35 9.78 -7.43
N TRP A 200 13.12 10.85 -6.66
CA TRP A 200 13.27 12.23 -7.12
C TRP A 200 14.69 12.53 -7.59
N THR A 201 15.66 12.40 -6.69
CA THR A 201 17.04 12.89 -6.90
C THR A 201 17.71 12.33 -8.16
N PRO A 202 17.63 11.02 -8.49
CA PRO A 202 18.29 10.51 -9.68
C PRO A 202 17.52 10.73 -10.99
N LEU A 203 16.28 11.24 -10.93
CA LEU A 203 15.43 11.41 -12.12
C LEU A 203 15.15 12.89 -12.46
N VAL A 204 15.47 13.82 -11.57
CA VAL A 204 15.09 15.24 -11.68
C VAL A 204 15.96 16.02 -12.67
N ASP A 205 15.33 16.90 -13.45
CA ASP A 205 15.97 17.91 -14.31
C ASP A 205 16.02 19.29 -13.62
N GLU A 206 16.65 20.27 -14.26
CA GLU A 206 16.78 21.64 -13.76
C GLU A 206 15.46 22.40 -13.59
N ARG A 207 14.36 21.88 -14.15
CA ARG A 207 13.01 22.46 -14.05
C ARG A 207 12.16 21.76 -13.00
N ASN A 208 12.74 20.89 -12.17
CA ASN A 208 12.01 20.03 -11.24
C ASN A 208 11.07 19.01 -11.93
N GLY A 209 11.32 18.73 -13.20
CA GLY A 209 10.67 17.68 -13.99
C GLY A 209 11.52 16.42 -14.08
N GLN A 210 11.01 15.42 -14.80
CA GLN A 210 11.79 14.23 -15.12
C GLN A 210 12.70 14.51 -16.31
N ARG A 211 13.97 14.12 -16.21
CA ARG A 211 14.92 14.21 -17.33
C ARG A 211 14.33 13.56 -18.58
N ALA A 212 14.39 14.30 -19.70
CA ALA A 212 13.68 13.94 -20.92
C ALA A 212 14.09 12.57 -21.47
N GLU A 213 15.37 12.20 -21.35
CA GLU A 213 15.89 10.92 -21.80
C GLU A 213 15.41 9.71 -20.96
N LEU A 214 14.76 9.95 -19.82
CA LEU A 214 14.30 8.90 -18.90
C LEU A 214 12.79 8.70 -18.87
N THR A 215 12.03 9.53 -19.57
CA THR A 215 10.56 9.53 -19.54
C THR A 215 9.97 9.38 -20.93
N VAL A 216 8.73 8.93 -21.01
CA VAL A 216 7.95 8.88 -22.25
C VAL A 216 7.14 10.16 -22.46
N ASP A 217 6.61 10.73 -21.38
CA ASP A 217 5.61 11.81 -21.43
C ASP A 217 5.82 12.90 -20.37
N GLY A 218 6.96 12.89 -19.66
CA GLY A 218 7.23 13.81 -18.54
C GLY A 218 6.75 13.28 -17.18
N VAL A 219 6.04 12.15 -17.14
CA VAL A 219 5.51 11.53 -15.92
C VAL A 219 6.02 10.09 -15.78
N HIS A 220 5.78 9.27 -16.80
CA HIS A 220 6.04 7.85 -16.79
C HIS A 220 7.47 7.56 -17.27
N PRO A 221 8.27 6.80 -16.49
CA PRO A 221 9.59 6.40 -16.91
C PRO A 221 9.57 5.54 -18.18
N ASN A 222 10.58 5.71 -19.02
CA ASN A 222 10.96 4.74 -20.04
C ASN A 222 11.85 3.65 -19.41
N LEU A 223 12.36 2.70 -20.21
CA LEU A 223 13.20 1.62 -19.70
C LEU A 223 14.48 2.14 -19.00
N ALA A 224 15.12 3.19 -19.54
CA ALA A 224 16.32 3.78 -18.92
C ALA A 224 15.99 4.42 -17.56
N GLY A 225 14.87 5.13 -17.46
CA GLY A 225 14.37 5.64 -16.18
C GLY A 225 14.09 4.53 -15.17
N TYR A 226 13.45 3.44 -15.59
CA TYR A 226 13.22 2.28 -14.73
C TYR A 226 14.51 1.61 -14.26
N LYS A 227 15.55 1.51 -15.11
CA LYS A 227 16.86 0.96 -14.69
C LYS A 227 17.53 1.77 -13.58
N ILE A 228 17.35 3.09 -13.59
CA ILE A 228 17.80 3.96 -12.50
C ILE A 228 16.97 3.70 -11.24
N MET A 229 15.65 3.56 -11.38
CA MET A 229 14.76 3.22 -10.27
C MET A 229 15.12 1.88 -9.64
N GLU A 230 15.48 0.84 -10.42
CA GLU A 230 15.94 -0.45 -9.89
C GLU A 230 17.08 -0.26 -8.90
N THR A 231 18.09 0.53 -9.27
CA THR A 231 19.29 0.76 -8.47
C THR A 231 18.96 1.34 -7.09
N VAL A 232 18.15 2.41 -7.05
CA VAL A 232 17.77 3.04 -5.79
C VAL A 232 16.77 2.21 -4.98
N THR A 233 15.91 1.45 -5.64
CA THR A 233 14.96 0.52 -5.02
C THR A 233 15.68 -0.61 -4.30
N GLU A 234 16.61 -1.29 -4.96
CA GLU A 234 17.41 -2.36 -4.35
C GLU A 234 18.19 -1.85 -3.13
N ALA A 235 18.77 -0.65 -3.23
CA ALA A 235 19.45 -0.01 -2.12
C ALA A 235 18.50 0.24 -0.93
N ALA A 236 17.29 0.74 -1.18
CA ALA A 236 16.29 0.97 -0.14
C ALA A 236 15.79 -0.34 0.48
N ILE A 237 15.48 -1.36 -0.31
CA ILE A 237 15.07 -2.69 0.17
C ILE A 237 16.18 -3.28 1.07
N LYS A 238 17.45 -3.19 0.65
CA LYS A 238 18.60 -3.65 1.44
C LYS A 238 18.69 -2.91 2.77
N ARG A 239 18.49 -1.59 2.79
CA ARG A 239 18.46 -0.79 4.04
C ARG A 239 17.31 -1.20 4.95
N ALA A 240 16.10 -1.34 4.41
CA ALA A 240 14.91 -1.73 5.17
C ALA A 240 15.09 -3.08 5.85
N PHE A 241 15.69 -4.07 5.18
CA PHE A 241 15.93 -5.38 5.78
C PHE A 241 17.07 -5.45 6.79
N LYS A 242 17.97 -4.46 6.81
CA LYS A 242 18.99 -4.34 7.86
C LYS A 242 18.45 -3.65 9.11
N SER A 243 17.38 -2.88 8.96
CA SER A 243 16.87 -2.06 10.04
C SER A 243 16.03 -2.87 11.04
N ARG A 244 15.97 -2.43 12.31
CA ARG A 244 15.29 -3.16 13.40
C ARG A 244 13.83 -2.74 13.65
N HIS A 245 13.29 -1.82 12.86
CA HIS A 245 11.90 -1.34 12.99
C HIS A 245 10.89 -2.38 12.52
#